data_AF-A0A9N9IR00-F1
#
_entry.id   AF-A0A9N9IR00-F1
#
_cell.length_a   1.000
_cell.length_b   1.000
_cell.length_c   1.000
_cell.angle_alpha   90.00
_cell.angle_beta   90.00
_cell.angle_gamma   90.00
#
_symmetry.space_group_name_H-M   'P 1'
#
loop_
_entity.id
_entity.type
_entity.pdbx_description
1 polymer ?
#
loop_
_entity_poly.entity_id
_entity_poly.type
_entity_poly.pdbx_seq_one_letter_code
_entity_poly.pdbx_strand_id
1 'polypeptide(L)'
;SRELSAEIESDSGELSAEIKSDIESIQLLIDKLDFKEPMMAEEYINVDDNVMTGGGLTDEEIVEMVCPSNKEFKEVNNEITVRPIVLVKEVLGDVSNAIEFLINPLEDFTSDVKMILELRKVQSQLWTYYMSKKKQSTID
;
A
#
# COMPACT_ATOMS: atom_id res chain seq x y z
N SER A 1 -10.14 38.46 -38.91
CA SER A 1 -11.46 37.83 -39.03
C SER A 1 -11.35 36.57 -39.86
N ARG A 2 -12.02 35.51 -39.40
CA ARG A 2 -12.33 34.21 -40.05
C ARG A 2 -11.16 33.22 -40.11
N GLU A 3 -11.06 32.34 -39.12
CA GLU A 3 -11.79 31.06 -38.96
C GLU A 3 -10.94 29.91 -39.52
N LEU A 4 -10.03 29.41 -38.70
CA LEU A 4 -9.53 28.05 -38.77
C LEU A 4 -10.31 27.28 -37.71
N SER A 5 -11.49 26.77 -38.10
CA SER A 5 -12.29 25.89 -37.25
C SER A 5 -11.54 24.57 -37.09
N ALA A 6 -11.27 24.24 -35.84
CA ALA A 6 -10.73 22.98 -35.40
C ALA A 6 -11.78 21.87 -35.59
N GLU A 7 -11.47 20.90 -36.44
CA GLU A 7 -12.01 19.55 -36.30
C GLU A 7 -11.05 18.78 -35.39
N ILE A 8 -11.29 18.86 -34.08
CA ILE A 8 -10.81 17.82 -33.16
C ILE A 8 -11.91 16.78 -33.16
N GLU A 9 -11.77 15.75 -33.99
CA GLU A 9 -12.48 14.50 -33.79
C GLU A 9 -12.11 13.99 -32.40
N SER A 10 -13.04 14.12 -31.47
CA SER A 10 -12.99 13.44 -30.18
C SER A 10 -13.19 11.96 -30.45
N ASP A 11 -12.09 11.23 -30.63
CA ASP A 11 -12.10 9.78 -30.59
C ASP A 11 -12.37 9.34 -29.14
N SER A 12 -13.64 9.43 -28.73
CA SER A 12 -14.11 8.70 -27.56
C SER A 12 -14.09 7.22 -27.95
N GLY A 13 -12.93 6.58 -27.84
CA GLY A 13 -12.76 5.18 -28.17
C GLY A 13 -13.84 4.36 -27.49
N GLU A 14 -14.79 3.86 -28.27
CA GLU A 14 -15.83 2.97 -27.78
C GLU A 14 -15.12 1.75 -27.18
N LEU A 15 -15.29 1.56 -25.86
CA LEU A 15 -14.85 0.33 -25.22
C LEU A 15 -15.49 -0.84 -25.97
N SER A 16 -14.69 -1.87 -26.27
CA SER A 16 -15.22 -3.04 -26.94
C SER A 16 -16.37 -3.64 -26.13
N ALA A 17 -17.35 -4.22 -26.83
CA ALA A 17 -18.51 -4.84 -26.18
C ALA A 17 -18.10 -5.91 -25.15
N GLU A 18 -16.96 -6.55 -25.35
CA GLU A 18 -16.34 -7.51 -24.44
C GLU A 18 -15.89 -6.85 -23.13
N ILE A 19 -15.13 -5.75 -23.20
CA ILE A 19 -14.70 -5.00 -22.01
C ILE A 19 -15.90 -4.46 -21.23
N LYS A 20 -16.92 -3.99 -21.94
CA LYS A 20 -18.15 -3.50 -21.32
C LYS A 20 -18.89 -4.62 -20.58
N SER A 21 -18.97 -5.79 -21.19
CA SER A 21 -19.56 -7.00 -20.59
C SER A 21 -18.80 -7.44 -19.33
N ASP A 22 -17.46 -7.36 -19.36
CA ASP A 22 -16.63 -7.71 -18.21
C ASP A 22 -16.83 -6.75 -17.04
N ILE A 23 -16.89 -5.43 -17.31
CA ILE A 23 -17.18 -4.41 -16.29
C ILE A 23 -18.55 -4.64 -15.66
N GLU A 24 -19.58 -4.88 -16.47
CA GLU A 24 -20.93 -5.18 -15.98
C GLU A 24 -20.96 -6.45 -15.13
N SER A 25 -20.19 -7.48 -15.51
CA SER A 25 -20.08 -8.74 -14.77
C SER A 25 -19.37 -8.58 -13.43
N ILE A 26 -18.28 -7.80 -13.40
CA ILE A 26 -17.54 -7.50 -12.16
C ILE A 26 -18.41 -6.68 -11.21
N GLN A 27 -19.13 -5.68 -11.70
CA GLN A 27 -20.01 -4.87 -10.87
C GLN A 27 -21.13 -5.72 -10.25
N LEU A 28 -21.72 -6.63 -11.02
CA LEU A 28 -22.73 -7.57 -10.51
C LEU A 28 -22.18 -8.49 -9.40
N LEU A 29 -20.89 -8.86 -9.46
CA LEU A 29 -20.24 -9.63 -8.41
C LEU A 29 -19.97 -8.79 -7.16
N ILE A 30 -19.55 -7.54 -7.33
CA ILE A 30 -19.35 -6.59 -6.22
C ILE A 30 -20.68 -6.31 -5.51
N ASP A 31 -21.77 -6.11 -6.26
CA ASP A 31 -23.09 -5.81 -5.71
C ASP A 31 -23.69 -7.01 -4.94
N LYS A 32 -23.19 -8.23 -5.18
CA LYS A 32 -23.55 -9.44 -4.41
C LYS A 32 -22.78 -9.58 -3.11
N LEU A 33 -21.71 -8.81 -2.91
CA LEU A 33 -20.96 -8.83 -1.66
C LEU A 33 -21.70 -8.00 -0.62
N ASP A 34 -22.13 -8.66 0.46
CA ASP A 34 -22.84 -8.04 1.58
C ASP A 34 -21.84 -7.36 2.52
N PHE A 35 -21.25 -6.25 2.06
CA PHE A 35 -20.39 -5.40 2.88
C PHE A 35 -21.23 -4.61 3.88
N LYS A 36 -21.70 -5.29 4.93
CA LYS A 36 -22.46 -4.67 6.03
C LYS A 36 -21.63 -3.69 6.85
N GLU A 37 -20.31 -3.88 6.85
CA GLU A 37 -19.36 -3.04 7.55
C GLU A 37 -18.11 -2.90 6.65
N PRO A 38 -17.95 -1.78 5.95
CA PRO A 38 -16.77 -1.56 5.13
C PRO A 38 -15.55 -1.41 6.05
N MET A 39 -14.56 -2.29 5.87
CA MET A 39 -13.30 -2.25 6.61
C MET A 39 -12.63 -0.89 6.45
N MET A 40 -12.29 -0.25 7.56
CA MET A 40 -11.68 1.08 7.55
C MET A 40 -10.18 0.99 7.26
N ALA A 41 -9.61 2.01 6.62
CA ALA A 41 -8.18 2.04 6.29
C ALA A 41 -7.29 1.94 7.54
N GLU A 42 -7.78 2.38 8.70
CA GLU A 42 -7.09 2.24 9.98
C GLU A 42 -7.07 0.79 10.49
N GLU A 43 -8.12 -0.01 10.24
CA GLU A 43 -8.13 -1.45 10.54
C GLU A 43 -7.16 -2.23 9.65
N TYR A 44 -6.88 -1.68 8.46
CA TYR A 44 -5.87 -2.19 7.54
C TYR A 44 -4.44 -1.90 7.99
N ILE A 45 -4.18 -0.87 8.81
CA ILE A 45 -2.83 -0.41 9.17
C ILE A 45 -2.59 -0.53 10.68
N ASN A 46 -2.23 -1.73 11.12
CA ASN A 46 -1.73 -1.99 12.46
C ASN A 46 -0.21 -2.18 12.41
N VAL A 47 0.55 -1.25 13.02
CA VAL A 47 2.01 -1.22 13.01
C VAL A 47 2.54 -2.01 14.19
N ASP A 48 3.27 -3.09 13.92
CA ASP A 48 3.99 -3.86 14.93
C ASP A 48 5.34 -3.18 15.22
N ASP A 49 5.33 -2.20 16.13
CA ASP A 49 6.54 -1.52 16.59
C ASP A 49 7.44 -2.43 17.46
N ASN A 50 7.04 -3.67 17.72
CA ASN A 50 7.76 -4.57 18.60
C ASN A 50 8.42 -5.71 17.81
N VAL A 51 9.36 -5.33 16.94
CA VAL A 51 10.43 -6.24 16.50
C VAL A 51 11.27 -6.63 17.72
N MET A 52 10.77 -7.59 18.49
CA MET A 52 11.58 -8.34 19.44
C MET A 52 12.40 -9.34 18.64
N THR A 53 13.68 -9.05 18.61
CA THR A 53 14.77 -9.86 18.10
C THR A 53 14.74 -11.29 18.63
N GLY A 54 14.90 -12.26 17.73
CA GLY A 54 15.58 -13.53 18.01
C GLY A 54 14.81 -14.54 18.85
N GLY A 55 13.96 -15.33 18.19
CA GLY A 55 13.38 -16.53 18.76
C GLY A 55 12.19 -16.97 17.92
N GLY A 56 12.42 -17.84 16.93
CA GLY A 56 11.31 -18.59 16.35
C GLY A 56 10.64 -19.45 17.44
N LEU A 57 9.42 -19.91 17.15
CA LEU A 57 8.68 -20.80 18.06
C LEU A 57 9.56 -22.00 18.46
N THR A 58 9.66 -22.28 19.77
CA THR A 58 10.41 -23.44 20.27
C THR A 58 9.59 -24.71 20.14
N ASP A 59 10.24 -25.87 20.16
CA ASP A 59 9.58 -27.17 20.04
C ASP A 59 8.53 -27.37 21.15
N GLU A 60 8.76 -26.82 22.35
CA GLU A 60 7.81 -26.85 23.46
C GLU A 60 6.54 -26.02 23.17
N GLU A 61 6.68 -24.83 22.57
CA GLU A 61 5.54 -24.00 22.17
C GLU A 61 4.71 -24.68 21.07
N ILE A 62 5.38 -25.41 20.15
CA ILE A 62 4.70 -26.21 19.12
C ILE A 62 3.93 -27.37 19.75
N VAL A 63 4.52 -28.07 20.72
CA VAL A 63 3.85 -29.18 21.42
C VAL A 63 2.65 -28.70 22.23
N GLU A 64 2.71 -27.51 22.84
CA GLU A 64 1.57 -26.92 23.56
C GLU A 64 0.41 -26.53 22.63
N MET A 65 0.70 -26.08 21.40
CA MET A 65 -0.35 -25.80 20.40
C MET A 65 -1.05 -27.07 19.87
N VAL A 66 -0.31 -28.17 19.73
CA VAL A 66 -0.83 -29.42 19.14
C VAL A 66 -1.43 -30.36 20.20
N CYS A 67 -0.93 -30.31 21.43
CA CYS A 67 -1.34 -31.19 22.52
C CYS A 67 -1.65 -30.38 23.79
N PRO A 68 -2.77 -29.64 23.79
CA PRO A 68 -3.10 -28.74 24.89
C PRO A 68 -3.39 -29.52 26.17
N SER A 69 -2.41 -29.50 27.06
CA SER A 69 -2.47 -30.20 28.33
C SER A 69 -3.29 -29.39 29.32
N ASN A 70 -4.63 -29.48 29.29
CA ASN A 70 -5.60 -29.01 30.30
C ASN A 70 -5.29 -27.71 31.07
N LYS A 71 -4.52 -26.80 30.48
CA LYS A 71 -4.43 -25.42 30.89
C LYS A 71 -5.37 -24.71 29.94
N GLU A 72 -6.36 -24.03 30.53
CA GLU A 72 -7.24 -23.14 29.80
C GLU A 72 -6.42 -22.40 28.76
N PHE A 73 -6.69 -22.66 27.48
CA PHE A 73 -6.25 -21.77 26.43
C PHE A 73 -6.79 -20.41 26.83
N LYS A 74 -5.91 -19.53 27.33
CA LYS A 74 -6.13 -18.13 27.06
C LYS A 74 -6.11 -18.08 25.54
N GLU A 75 -7.27 -17.83 24.93
CA GLU A 75 -7.36 -17.44 23.55
C GLU A 75 -6.48 -16.19 23.39
N VAL A 76 -5.20 -16.43 23.11
CA VAL A 76 -4.33 -15.41 22.57
C VAL A 76 -4.75 -15.35 21.11
N ASN A 77 -5.73 -14.50 20.87
CA ASN A 77 -6.30 -14.21 19.56
C ASN A 77 -5.23 -13.49 18.73
N ASN A 78 -4.21 -14.23 18.28
CA ASN A 78 -3.17 -13.74 17.40
C ASN A 78 -3.46 -14.31 16.01
N GLU A 79 -4.33 -13.63 15.26
CA GLU A 79 -4.31 -13.71 13.80
C GLU A 79 -2.95 -13.21 13.31
N ILE A 80 -2.01 -14.14 13.08
CA ILE A 80 -0.71 -13.81 12.51
C ILE A 80 -0.90 -13.52 11.03
N THR A 81 -1.21 -12.27 10.70
CA THR A 81 -1.22 -11.77 9.32
C THR A 81 0.20 -11.32 8.95
N VAL A 82 0.88 -12.06 8.08
CA VAL A 82 2.21 -11.73 7.58
C VAL A 82 2.13 -10.50 6.67
N ARG A 83 2.53 -9.32 7.17
CA ARG A 83 2.61 -8.08 6.37
C ARG A 83 3.88 -8.07 5.52
N PRO A 84 3.84 -7.50 4.29
CA PRO A 84 5.02 -7.39 3.44
C PRO A 84 6.00 -6.37 4.04
N ILE A 85 7.23 -6.83 4.28
CA ILE A 85 8.35 -6.00 4.70
C ILE A 85 8.84 -5.23 3.46
N VAL A 86 8.65 -3.91 3.43
CA VAL A 86 9.19 -3.05 2.37
C VAL A 86 10.51 -2.45 2.85
N LEU A 87 11.55 -2.52 2.02
CA LEU A 87 12.84 -1.96 2.39
C LEU A 87 12.79 -0.43 2.30
N VAL A 88 13.39 0.28 3.26
CA VAL A 88 13.45 1.75 3.28
C VAL A 88 14.00 2.33 1.97
N LYS A 89 14.92 1.62 1.31
CA LYS A 89 15.48 1.99 0.00
C LYS A 89 14.43 1.97 -1.13
N GLU A 90 13.48 1.04 -1.07
CA GLU A 90 12.43 0.85 -2.07
C GLU A 90 11.40 1.96 -1.92
N VAL A 91 10.95 2.23 -0.69
CA VAL A 91 10.07 3.35 -0.38
C VAL A 91 10.68 4.69 -0.82
N LEU A 92 11.99 4.87 -0.65
CA LEU A 92 12.68 6.08 -1.09
C LEU A 92 12.67 6.23 -2.62
N GLY A 93 12.81 5.12 -3.35
CA GLY A 93 12.67 5.07 -4.80
C GLY A 93 11.25 5.42 -5.24
N ASP A 94 10.25 4.81 -4.61
CA ASP A 94 8.83 5.02 -4.93
C ASP A 94 8.40 6.47 -4.70
N VAL A 95 8.81 7.08 -3.58
CA VAL A 95 8.56 8.50 -3.29
C VAL A 95 9.25 9.40 -4.31
N SER A 96 10.44 9.05 -4.77
CA SER A 96 11.15 9.82 -5.80
C SER A 96 10.43 9.75 -7.14
N ASN A 97 9.97 8.57 -7.54
CA ASN A 97 9.18 8.36 -8.76
C ASN A 97 7.85 9.12 -8.70
N ALA A 98 7.17 9.11 -7.55
CA ALA A 98 5.93 9.86 -7.36
C ALA A 98 6.14 11.37 -7.47
N ILE A 99 7.22 11.90 -6.90
CA ILE A 99 7.58 13.32 -7.03
C ILE A 99 7.87 13.67 -8.50
N GLU A 100 8.59 12.81 -9.22
CA GLU A 100 8.91 13.02 -10.63
C GLU A 100 7.66 13.04 -11.51
N PHE A 101 6.74 12.10 -11.29
CA PHE A 101 5.44 12.08 -11.96
C PHE A 101 4.64 13.36 -11.69
N LEU A 102 4.64 13.85 -10.46
CA LEU A 102 3.91 15.08 -10.11
C LEU A 102 4.57 16.34 -10.68
N ILE A 103 5.89 16.35 -10.88
CA ILE A 103 6.60 17.47 -11.52
C ILE A 103 6.37 17.46 -13.03
N ASN A 104 6.32 16.28 -13.64
CA ASN A 104 6.10 16.08 -15.08
C ASN A 104 4.83 15.25 -15.31
N PRO A 105 3.65 15.82 -15.02
CA PRO A 105 2.41 15.08 -15.15
C PRO A 105 2.05 14.81 -16.61
N LEU A 106 1.22 13.80 -16.83
CA LEU A 106 0.56 13.57 -18.12
C LEU A 106 -0.31 14.79 -18.49
N GLU A 107 -0.58 15.01 -19.77
CA GLU A 107 -1.21 16.26 -20.29
C GLU A 107 -2.52 16.66 -19.57
N ASP A 108 -3.28 15.70 -19.06
CA ASP A 108 -4.57 15.93 -18.38
C ASP A 108 -4.47 15.94 -16.84
N PHE A 109 -3.28 15.80 -16.27
CA PHE A 109 -3.08 15.75 -14.82
C PHE A 109 -2.49 17.06 -14.29
N THR A 110 -3.22 17.73 -13.41
CA THR A 110 -2.73 18.91 -12.70
C THR A 110 -2.24 18.54 -11.32
N SER A 111 -0.95 18.74 -11.06
CA SER A 111 -0.36 18.48 -9.75
C SER A 111 -0.51 19.67 -8.80
N ASP A 112 -0.97 19.42 -7.57
CA ASP A 112 -0.95 20.42 -6.50
C ASP A 112 0.48 20.59 -5.96
N VAL A 113 1.00 21.82 -6.00
CA VAL A 113 2.31 22.19 -5.44
C VAL A 113 2.41 21.79 -3.96
N LYS A 114 1.31 21.87 -3.20
CA LYS A 114 1.26 21.46 -1.80
C LYS A 114 1.55 19.96 -1.65
N MET A 115 1.00 19.12 -2.53
CA MET A 115 1.23 17.67 -2.52
C MET A 115 2.71 17.34 -2.79
N ILE A 116 3.33 18.02 -3.75
CA ILE A 116 4.77 17.88 -4.04
C ILE A 116 5.62 18.27 -2.82
N LEU A 117 5.26 19.35 -2.13
CA LEU A 117 5.97 19.79 -0.93
C LEU A 117 5.85 18.79 0.22
N GLU A 118 4.67 18.21 0.44
CA GLU A 118 4.50 17.17 1.46
C GLU A 118 5.31 15.92 1.13
N LEU A 119 5.32 15.46 -0.13
CA LEU A 119 6.14 14.31 -0.54
C LEU A 119 7.65 14.58 -0.38
N ARG A 120 8.13 15.80 -0.65
CA ARG A 120 9.53 16.17 -0.39
C ARG A 120 9.87 16.14 1.10
N LYS A 121 8.95 16.51 1.99
CA LYS A 121 9.16 16.37 3.44
C LYS A 121 9.29 14.90 3.82
N VAL A 122 8.40 14.05 3.30
CA VAL A 122 8.45 12.59 3.51
C VAL A 122 9.78 12.02 3.01
N GLN A 123 10.23 12.41 1.80
CA GLN A 123 11.51 12.01 1.24
C GLN A 123 12.69 12.39 2.15
N SER A 124 12.69 13.62 2.68
CA SER A 124 13.74 14.11 3.59
C SER A 124 13.78 13.34 4.92
N GLN A 125 12.60 13.03 5.48
CA GLN A 125 12.47 12.23 6.70
C GLN A 125 12.96 10.80 6.48
N LEU A 126 12.54 10.16 5.39
CA LEU A 126 12.99 8.82 5.01
C LEU A 126 14.51 8.76 4.78
N TRP A 127 15.08 9.77 4.13
CA TRP A 127 16.53 9.85 3.95
C TRP A 127 17.29 9.95 5.27
N THR A 128 16.79 10.80 6.17
CA THR A 128 17.37 10.96 7.52
C THR A 128 17.30 9.64 8.29
N TYR A 129 16.15 8.96 8.25
CA TYR A 129 15.95 7.66 8.87
C TYR A 129 16.90 6.61 8.28
N TYR A 130 16.95 6.48 6.96
CA TYR A 130 17.84 5.54 6.25
C TYR A 130 19.31 5.74 6.63
N MET A 131 19.78 6.99 6.64
CA MET A 131 21.15 7.33 7.03
C MET A 131 21.44 7.04 8.51
N SER A 132 20.48 7.27 9.40
CA SER A 132 20.64 6.95 10.83
C SER A 132 20.78 5.44 11.06
N LYS A 133 19.96 4.62 10.38
CA LYS A 133 20.01 3.16 10.46
C LYS A 133 21.27 2.58 9.83
N LYS A 134 21.73 3.15 8.71
CA LYS A 134 23.00 2.75 8.08
C LYS A 134 24.20 2.97 9.00
N LYS A 135 24.24 4.09 9.75
CA LYS A 135 25.31 4.38 10.71
C LYS A 135 25.30 3.40 11.89
N GLN A 136 24.13 3.02 12.40
CA GLN A 136 24.01 2.06 13.50
C GLN A 136 24.48 0.66 13.09
N SER A 137 24.29 0.26 11.83
CA SER A 137 24.74 -1.04 11.31
C SER A 137 26.25 -1.14 11.04
N THR A 138 27.02 -0.06 11.22
CA THR A 138 28.49 -0.05 10.99
C THR A 138 29.28 0.01 12.31
N ILE A 139 28.59 -0.04 13.45
CA ILE A 139 29.18 -0.11 14.79
C ILE A 139 28.78 -1.45 15.39
N ASP A 140 29.41 -2.52 14.90
CA ASP A 140 29.59 -3.82 15.54
C ASP A 140 30.82 -4.51 14.92
#